data_AF-A0A2K1QWP4-F1
#
_entry.id   AF-A0A2K1QWP4-F1
#
_cell.length_a   1.000
_cell.length_b   1.000
_cell.length_c   1.000
_cell.angle_alpha   90.00
_cell.angle_beta   90.00
_cell.angle_gamma   90.00
#
_symmetry.space_group_name_H-M   'P 1'
#
loop_
_entity.id
_entity.type
_entity.pdbx_description
1 polymer ?
#
loop_
_entity_poly.entity_id
_entity_poly.type
_entity_poly.pdbx_seq_one_letter_code
_entity_poly.pdbx_strand_id
1 'polypeptide(L)'
;MDAKAYLRRHGWKGTGHSLHPHKTSSLKRPLLVSRKVDVLGVGINKNDSVSDQWWLRAFDSSLKNMGTGQTSVLANVREHGIKRGGLYGRFVKGEVVEGTIGRTEVGGVEAVDEGQKESSGAKSKAENLEEQEQTKKVKIGSKRKAEDLEEQGQTKKVKISKTERSETNPSSTEKKLSAKAEKHAREKASRVATREQEAALEVVLESSAAREEDGVQPDITALADAKQQRKMERRAKKAAERKAKKAEIAAIPNKYDALAALQLATTEPESLTMKKKHASKAEKHERKARARAIAEATTSGDTTGSKKLHALDTATELQTSSTPGEAGIHAELDPDEIEDILKKLSKIAPDKRNRYIKLATAKGQTLATYFIERQLKSKEAEQRASKHRRANEAAIDAPTAALLESIPTLTPTQVLERVPESLWEGQKTKDLSKALRKLRQARMRATRALRDGASGAANKKNFSRSSDKEGEVLTRDQRKIKQQEDLATEIMKWNRISQFGEERSASRDAGSKGVHGVKSSPPAPMYNGREPYPTIKLETKQGRFLAWEVKAARRAAKRLIRHEKQDRKRSGVK
;
A
#
# COMPACT_ATOMS: atom_id res chain seq x y z
N MET A 1 -56.07 27.10 28.23
CA MET A 1 -54.82 27.88 28.05
C MET A 1 -54.26 27.60 26.67
N ASP A 2 -54.09 28.62 25.83
CA ASP A 2 -53.45 28.47 24.52
C ASP A 2 -51.93 28.63 24.66
N ALA A 3 -51.21 27.50 24.68
CA ALA A 3 -49.76 27.46 24.83
C ALA A 3 -49.04 28.21 23.70
N LYS A 4 -49.61 28.26 22.48
CA LYS A 4 -49.01 28.98 21.35
C LYS A 4 -49.08 30.48 21.56
N ALA A 5 -50.22 30.99 22.07
CA ALA A 5 -50.38 32.39 22.41
C ALA A 5 -49.43 32.81 23.55
N TYR A 6 -49.27 31.96 24.56
CA TYR A 6 -48.35 32.21 25.68
C TYR A 6 -46.88 32.28 25.23
N LEU A 7 -46.43 31.33 24.40
CA LEU A 7 -45.07 31.32 23.86
C LEU A 7 -44.80 32.52 22.94
N ARG A 8 -45.78 32.91 22.11
CA ARG A 8 -45.65 34.11 21.27
C ARG A 8 -45.48 35.39 22.09
N ARG A 9 -46.18 35.52 23.22
CA ARG A 9 -45.99 36.63 24.18
C ARG A 9 -44.58 36.67 24.76
N HIS A 10 -43.95 35.52 24.95
CA HIS A 10 -42.55 35.38 25.41
C HIS A 10 -41.52 35.39 24.27
N GLY A 11 -41.88 35.93 23.09
CA GLY A 11 -40.93 36.13 21.98
C GLY A 11 -40.68 34.91 21.10
N TRP A 12 -41.47 33.84 21.23
CA TRP A 12 -41.36 32.67 20.35
C TRP A 12 -41.86 32.99 18.93
N LYS A 13 -40.95 33.06 17.96
CA LYS A 13 -41.25 33.42 16.55
C LYS A 13 -41.85 32.30 15.70
N GLY A 14 -41.95 31.08 16.21
CA GLY A 14 -42.57 29.93 15.53
C GLY A 14 -41.70 28.68 15.52
N THR A 15 -42.17 27.62 14.89
CA THR A 15 -41.41 26.36 14.75
C THR A 15 -40.11 26.61 13.96
N GLY A 16 -38.96 26.30 14.54
CA GLY A 16 -37.65 26.44 13.89
C GLY A 16 -36.85 27.69 14.24
N HIS A 17 -37.34 28.54 15.16
CA HIS A 17 -36.60 29.68 15.71
C HIS A 17 -36.29 29.45 17.19
N SER A 18 -35.04 29.68 17.60
CA SER A 18 -34.65 29.57 19.01
C SER A 18 -35.21 30.75 19.80
N LEU A 19 -35.53 30.50 21.08
CA LEU A 19 -35.95 31.52 22.05
C LEU A 19 -34.89 32.59 22.36
N HIS A 20 -33.65 32.46 21.86
CA HIS A 20 -32.60 33.43 22.13
C HIS A 20 -32.78 34.73 21.30
N PRO A 21 -33.00 35.90 21.94
CA PRO A 21 -33.28 37.15 21.25
C PRO A 21 -32.10 37.69 20.41
N HIS A 22 -30.87 37.32 20.75
CA HIS A 22 -29.64 37.87 20.13
C HIS A 22 -28.91 36.91 19.19
N LYS A 23 -29.37 35.67 19.00
CA LYS A 23 -28.72 34.68 18.13
C LYS A 23 -29.66 34.26 17.01
N THR A 24 -29.48 34.86 15.84
CA THR A 24 -30.21 34.52 14.61
C THR A 24 -29.79 33.17 14.00
N SER A 25 -28.79 32.50 14.58
CA SER A 25 -28.32 31.18 14.14
C SER A 25 -29.13 30.04 14.78
N SER A 26 -30.47 30.08 14.70
CA SER A 26 -31.25 28.88 14.98
C SER A 26 -31.11 27.93 13.79
N LEU A 27 -30.78 26.67 14.05
CA LEU A 27 -30.70 25.63 13.03
C LEU A 27 -32.09 25.44 12.40
N LYS A 28 -32.39 26.21 11.34
CA LYS A 28 -33.63 26.18 10.55
C LYS A 28 -33.90 24.79 9.94
N ARG A 29 -32.87 23.96 9.87
CA ARG A 29 -32.96 22.55 9.53
C ARG A 29 -32.78 21.74 10.80
N PRO A 30 -33.73 20.88 11.22
CA PRO A 30 -33.41 19.88 12.23
C PRO A 30 -32.16 19.16 11.75
N LEU A 31 -31.18 18.95 12.63
CA LEU A 31 -30.02 18.12 12.29
C LEU A 31 -30.59 16.81 11.76
N LEU A 32 -30.47 16.60 10.45
CA LEU A 32 -30.70 15.31 9.81
C LEU A 32 -29.58 14.40 10.32
N VAL A 33 -29.69 14.00 11.59
CA VAL A 33 -29.04 12.81 12.09
C VAL A 33 -29.75 11.71 11.32
N SER A 34 -29.15 11.27 10.22
CA SER A 34 -29.62 10.06 9.56
C SER A 34 -29.64 9.00 10.66
N ARG A 35 -30.84 8.51 11.01
CA ARG A 35 -30.96 7.36 11.89
C ARG A 35 -30.32 6.21 11.14
N LYS A 36 -29.03 6.04 11.36
CA LYS A 36 -28.29 4.89 10.88
C LYS A 36 -28.79 3.74 11.74
N VAL A 37 -29.71 2.95 11.19
CA VAL A 37 -30.25 1.73 11.81
C VAL A 37 -29.18 0.63 11.78
N ASP A 38 -27.96 0.95 12.19
CA ASP A 38 -26.93 -0.02 12.49
C ASP A 38 -26.98 -0.22 14.02
N VAL A 39 -27.15 -1.47 14.48
CA VAL A 39 -27.21 -1.88 15.91
C VAL A 39 -25.96 -1.46 16.72
N LEU A 40 -24.93 -0.94 16.06
CA LEU A 40 -23.61 -0.64 16.63
C LEU A 40 -23.49 0.77 17.26
N GLY A 41 -24.61 1.48 17.45
CA GLY A 41 -24.62 2.79 18.12
C GLY A 41 -24.02 3.93 17.28
N VAL A 42 -24.37 5.16 17.64
CA VAL A 42 -23.84 6.37 16.99
C VAL A 42 -22.43 6.62 17.54
N GLY A 43 -21.40 6.37 16.73
CA GLY A 43 -20.01 6.73 17.06
C GLY A 43 -18.97 5.62 16.85
N ILE A 44 -19.38 4.36 16.69
CA ILE A 44 -18.43 3.25 16.48
C ILE A 44 -18.21 3.08 14.97
N ASN A 45 -17.06 3.54 14.47
CA ASN A 45 -16.66 3.27 13.10
C ASN A 45 -16.50 1.76 12.91
N LYS A 46 -17.05 1.18 11.83
CA LYS A 46 -16.93 -0.26 11.49
C LYS A 46 -15.48 -0.75 11.39
N ASN A 47 -14.51 0.17 11.31
CA ASN A 47 -13.09 -0.13 11.21
C ASN A 47 -12.35 -0.01 12.56
N ASP A 48 -12.90 0.70 13.55
CA ASP A 48 -12.24 0.90 14.85
C ASP A 48 -12.44 -0.34 15.76
N SER A 49 -13.61 -0.99 15.71
CA SER A 49 -13.82 -2.25 16.45
C SER A 49 -12.94 -3.40 15.96
N VAL A 50 -12.50 -3.35 14.68
CA VAL A 50 -11.57 -4.31 14.10
C VAL A 50 -10.11 -3.91 14.36
N SER A 51 -9.82 -2.61 14.53
CA SER A 51 -8.47 -2.17 14.88
C SER A 51 -8.09 -2.49 16.31
N ASP A 52 -9.04 -2.48 17.25
CA ASP A 52 -8.74 -2.71 18.68
C ASP A 52 -8.43 -4.18 19.01
N GLN A 53 -8.81 -5.13 18.15
CA GLN A 53 -8.57 -6.56 18.36
C GLN A 53 -7.33 -7.11 17.63
N TRP A 54 -6.42 -6.24 17.19
CA TRP A 54 -5.22 -6.67 16.49
C TRP A 54 -4.24 -7.44 17.41
N TRP A 55 -4.21 -7.12 18.71
CA TRP A 55 -3.37 -7.80 19.71
C TRP A 55 -3.86 -9.21 20.00
N LEU A 56 -5.19 -9.41 20.12
CA LEU A 56 -5.82 -10.73 20.24
C LEU A 56 -5.45 -11.59 19.03
N ARG A 57 -5.53 -11.03 17.82
CA ARG A 57 -5.10 -11.73 16.60
C ARG A 57 -3.60 -12.03 16.57
N ALA A 58 -2.76 -11.11 17.04
CA ALA A 58 -1.31 -11.31 17.08
C ALA A 58 -0.92 -12.41 18.09
N PHE A 59 -1.54 -12.40 19.27
CA PHE A 59 -1.37 -13.42 20.31
C PHE A 59 -1.85 -14.79 19.84
N ASP A 60 -3.05 -14.85 19.27
CA ASP A 60 -3.66 -16.07 18.75
C ASP A 60 -2.89 -16.63 17.54
N SER A 61 -2.29 -15.75 16.72
CA SER A 61 -1.33 -16.15 15.67
C SER A 61 0.00 -16.66 16.23
N SER A 62 0.45 -16.13 17.38
CA SER A 62 1.66 -16.60 18.05
C SER A 62 1.46 -17.99 18.65
N LEU A 63 0.30 -18.24 19.25
CA LEU A 63 -0.06 -19.57 19.78
C LEU A 63 -0.16 -20.62 18.66
N LYS A 64 -0.77 -20.27 17.51
CA LYS A 64 -0.87 -21.16 16.35
C LYS A 64 0.48 -21.47 15.70
N ASN A 65 1.46 -20.55 15.84
CA ASN A 65 2.79 -20.70 15.28
C ASN A 65 3.80 -21.30 16.26
N MET A 66 3.44 -21.52 17.53
CA MET A 66 4.26 -22.28 18.46
C MET A 66 4.36 -23.74 17.96
N GLY A 67 5.57 -24.18 17.63
CA GLY A 67 5.86 -25.53 17.17
C GLY A 67 5.98 -25.71 15.65
N THR A 68 5.64 -24.70 14.83
CA THR A 68 5.74 -24.81 13.36
C THR A 68 7.04 -24.23 12.77
N GLY A 69 7.94 -23.71 13.61
CA GLY A 69 9.20 -23.07 13.19
C GLY A 69 9.02 -21.75 12.44
N GLN A 70 7.79 -21.25 12.28
CA GLN A 70 7.53 -19.98 11.62
C GLN A 70 7.75 -18.81 12.57
N THR A 71 8.45 -17.76 12.10
CA THR A 71 8.70 -16.56 12.89
C THR A 71 7.37 -15.86 13.23
N SER A 72 6.99 -15.90 14.50
CA SER A 72 5.73 -15.29 14.95
C SER A 72 5.72 -13.79 14.69
N VAL A 73 4.52 -13.20 14.60
CA VAL A 73 4.38 -11.74 14.45
C VAL A 73 5.05 -11.02 15.64
N LEU A 74 5.01 -11.62 16.83
CA LEU A 74 5.70 -11.12 18.03
C LEU A 74 7.23 -11.23 17.91
N ALA A 75 7.75 -12.32 17.34
CA ALA A 75 9.19 -12.47 17.07
C ALA A 75 9.68 -11.41 16.07
N ASN A 76 8.91 -11.12 15.03
CA ASN A 76 9.21 -10.03 14.09
C ASN A 76 9.19 -8.64 14.75
N VAL A 77 8.33 -8.41 15.75
CA VAL A 77 8.33 -7.17 16.54
C VAL A 77 9.54 -7.10 17.46
N ARG A 78 9.99 -8.23 18.02
CA ARG A 78 11.23 -8.33 18.82
C ARG A 78 12.47 -8.05 17.97
N GLU A 79 12.60 -8.66 16.79
CA GLU A 79 13.77 -8.51 15.92
C GLU A 79 13.84 -7.14 15.23
N HIS A 80 12.72 -6.62 14.74
CA HIS A 80 12.71 -5.38 13.94
C HIS A 80 12.35 -4.13 14.75
N GLY A 81 12.04 -4.33 16.04
CA GLY A 81 11.70 -3.29 16.99
C GLY A 81 10.46 -2.49 16.64
N ILE A 82 10.26 -1.43 17.44
CA ILE A 82 9.11 -0.51 17.46
C ILE A 82 8.70 0.02 16.08
N LYS A 83 9.63 0.05 15.11
CA LYS A 83 9.42 0.63 13.79
C LYS A 83 8.49 -0.20 12.88
N ARG A 84 8.28 -1.49 13.17
CA ARG A 84 7.30 -2.34 12.45
C ARG A 84 6.07 -2.74 13.26
N GLY A 85 6.11 -2.67 14.60
CA GLY A 85 5.05 -3.17 15.50
C GLY A 85 3.84 -2.25 15.74
N GLY A 86 3.67 -1.16 14.98
CA GLY A 86 2.55 -0.24 15.17
C GLY A 86 2.53 0.43 16.56
N LEU A 87 1.35 0.84 17.03
CA LEU A 87 1.16 1.63 18.25
C LEU A 87 1.74 0.96 19.51
N TYR A 88 1.79 -0.37 19.55
CA TYR A 88 2.20 -1.15 20.73
C TYR A 88 3.64 -1.64 20.74
N GLY A 89 4.42 -1.41 19.68
CA GLY A 89 5.87 -1.57 19.76
C GLY A 89 6.49 -0.73 20.90
N ARG A 90 5.77 0.30 21.37
CA ARG A 90 6.18 1.15 22.49
C ARG A 90 5.90 0.58 23.88
N PHE A 91 4.95 -0.36 24.01
CA PHE A 91 4.62 -1.00 25.29
C PHE A 91 5.50 -2.23 25.57
N VAL A 92 6.21 -2.75 24.56
CA VAL A 92 7.22 -3.81 24.71
C VAL A 92 8.62 -3.19 24.91
N LYS A 93 8.68 -2.14 25.74
CA LYS A 93 9.92 -1.44 26.08
C LYS A 93 10.29 -1.66 27.55
N GLY A 94 10.07 -2.89 28.02
CA GLY A 94 10.79 -3.43 29.16
C GLY A 94 11.95 -4.25 28.61
N GLU A 95 13.14 -4.07 29.18
CA GLU A 95 14.21 -5.06 29.08
C GLU A 95 13.61 -6.43 29.44
N VAL A 96 13.89 -7.46 28.64
CA VAL A 96 13.43 -8.80 28.96
C VAL A 96 14.19 -9.21 30.22
N VAL A 97 13.57 -9.04 31.39
CA VAL A 97 14.07 -9.64 32.63
C VAL A 97 14.14 -11.13 32.35
N GLU A 98 15.35 -11.69 32.35
CA GLU A 98 15.55 -13.14 32.19
C GLU A 98 14.69 -13.82 33.27
N GLY A 99 13.62 -14.48 32.83
CA GLY A 99 12.77 -15.22 33.76
C GLY A 99 13.61 -16.31 34.42
N THR A 100 13.52 -16.41 35.75
CA THR A 100 14.23 -17.40 36.58
C THR A 100 13.79 -18.85 36.32
N ILE A 101 12.88 -19.07 35.36
CA ILE A 101 12.34 -20.39 35.03
C ILE A 101 13.15 -20.94 33.86
N GLY A 102 14.22 -21.67 34.20
CA GLY A 102 14.95 -22.53 33.27
C GLY A 102 16.40 -22.16 32.98
N ARG A 103 17.20 -21.75 33.98
CA ARG A 103 18.62 -22.12 34.00
C ARG A 103 18.73 -23.50 34.65
N THR A 104 18.42 -24.55 33.89
CA THR A 104 18.94 -25.88 34.20
C THR A 104 20.39 -25.89 33.74
N GLU A 105 21.25 -25.73 34.73
CA GLU A 105 22.68 -25.84 34.69
C GLU A 105 23.07 -27.26 34.21
N VAL A 106 23.85 -27.31 33.14
CA VAL A 106 24.83 -28.37 32.88
C VAL A 106 26.11 -27.56 32.62
N GLY A 107 27.09 -27.46 33.50
CA GLY A 107 27.56 -28.40 34.52
C GLY A 107 28.98 -28.81 34.12
N GLY A 108 29.98 -28.19 34.76
CA GLY A 108 31.43 -28.42 34.65
C GLY A 108 32.16 -27.08 34.85
N VAL A 109 32.42 -26.58 36.07
CA VAL A 109 33.27 -27.11 37.17
C VAL A 109 34.63 -27.52 36.60
N GLU A 110 35.70 -26.73 36.79
CA GLU A 110 36.55 -26.54 37.99
C GLU A 110 37.36 -25.23 37.83
N ALA A 111 37.91 -24.52 38.82
CA ALA A 111 37.93 -24.59 40.27
C ALA A 111 38.41 -23.20 40.79
N VAL A 112 37.84 -22.79 41.93
CA VAL A 112 38.49 -22.20 43.11
C VAL A 112 39.61 -21.16 42.89
N ASP A 113 39.38 -19.90 43.24
CA ASP A 113 40.00 -19.34 44.46
C ASP A 113 39.26 -18.10 44.98
N GLU A 114 39.26 -18.00 46.30
CA GLU A 114 38.52 -17.11 47.19
C GLU A 114 39.07 -15.68 47.21
N GLY A 115 38.24 -14.72 47.65
CA GLY A 115 38.74 -13.41 48.05
C GLY A 115 37.69 -12.32 48.13
N GLN A 116 37.04 -12.21 49.28
CA GLN A 116 36.26 -11.06 49.76
C GLN A 116 36.94 -9.72 49.40
N LYS A 117 36.27 -8.58 49.19
CA LYS A 117 35.48 -7.85 50.20
C LYS A 117 35.00 -6.53 49.58
N GLU A 118 34.08 -5.91 50.31
CA GLU A 118 33.14 -4.87 49.93
C GLU A 118 33.71 -3.47 49.69
N SER A 119 32.84 -2.65 49.11
CA SER A 119 32.58 -1.25 49.48
C SER A 119 33.33 -0.12 48.77
N SER A 120 32.49 0.76 48.21
CA SER A 120 32.60 2.22 48.18
C SER A 120 33.83 2.90 47.56
N GLY A 121 33.53 3.70 46.53
CA GLY A 121 33.78 5.13 46.65
C GLY A 121 35.00 5.69 45.93
N ALA A 122 34.68 6.64 45.04
CA ALA A 122 35.42 7.89 44.80
C ALA A 122 36.79 7.87 44.09
N LYS A 123 36.76 8.59 42.96
CA LYS A 123 37.72 9.61 42.50
C LYS A 123 39.15 9.22 42.09
N SER A 124 39.55 9.97 41.05
CA SER A 124 40.91 10.31 40.61
C SER A 124 41.57 9.27 39.69
N LYS A 125 42.49 9.60 38.77
CA LYS A 125 42.97 10.82 38.09
C LYS A 125 44.21 10.32 37.34
N ALA A 126 44.41 10.75 36.08
CA ALA A 126 45.69 10.70 35.34
C ALA A 126 46.23 9.27 35.06
N GLU A 127 47.05 8.97 34.06
CA GLU A 127 47.73 9.69 32.98
C GLU A 127 48.33 8.60 32.05
N ASN A 128 48.84 9.05 30.90
CA ASN A 128 49.89 8.42 30.07
C ASN A 128 49.52 7.28 29.11
N LEU A 129 49.62 7.55 27.78
CA LEU A 129 50.80 7.37 26.89
C LEU A 129 50.82 5.90 26.41
N GLU A 130 51.08 5.53 25.17
CA GLU A 130 51.50 6.11 23.88
C GLU A 130 51.34 4.90 22.93
N GLU A 131 50.63 5.02 21.80
CA GLU A 131 51.23 4.87 20.46
C GLU A 131 51.49 3.42 19.95
N GLN A 132 51.48 3.32 18.62
CA GLN A 132 51.71 2.19 17.71
C GLN A 132 50.48 1.39 17.29
N GLU A 133 49.84 1.73 16.17
CA GLU A 133 50.27 1.54 14.76
C GLU A 133 50.26 0.08 14.27
N GLN A 134 49.51 -0.11 13.17
CA GLN A 134 49.83 -1.01 12.05
C GLN A 134 49.71 -2.53 12.32
N THR A 135 49.15 -3.42 11.50
CA THR A 135 48.71 -3.45 10.10
C THR A 135 47.97 -4.79 9.84
N LYS A 136 47.41 -4.92 8.63
CA LYS A 136 47.11 -6.15 7.84
C LYS A 136 45.82 -6.90 8.21
N LYS A 137 44.75 -6.81 7.39
CA LYS A 137 44.51 -7.42 6.07
C LYS A 137 44.45 -8.96 6.10
N VAL A 138 43.34 -9.45 5.52
CA VAL A 138 43.24 -10.53 4.52
C VAL A 138 42.64 -11.89 4.97
N LYS A 139 41.40 -12.08 4.48
CA LYS A 139 40.88 -13.19 3.65
C LYS A 139 40.57 -14.57 4.26
N ILE A 140 39.32 -14.96 3.98
CA ILE A 140 38.86 -16.18 3.27
C ILE A 140 38.88 -17.52 4.02
N GLY A 141 37.74 -18.21 3.91
CA GLY A 141 37.65 -19.68 3.87
C GLY A 141 36.51 -20.19 4.75
N SER A 142 35.33 -20.54 4.24
CA SER A 142 35.01 -21.70 3.39
C SER A 142 35.36 -23.04 4.02
N LYS A 143 34.35 -23.79 4.49
CA LYS A 143 34.10 -25.26 4.31
C LYS A 143 33.17 -25.76 5.43
N ARG A 144 32.00 -26.33 5.09
CA ARG A 144 31.71 -27.80 4.92
C ARG A 144 31.88 -28.54 6.26
N LYS A 145 30.90 -29.23 6.85
CA LYS A 145 30.14 -30.44 6.46
C LYS A 145 29.11 -30.68 7.60
N ALA A 146 27.84 -31.03 7.38
CA ALA A 146 27.28 -32.33 6.97
C ALA A 146 27.30 -33.42 8.08
N GLU A 147 26.13 -34.06 8.27
CA GLU A 147 25.84 -35.38 8.92
C GLU A 147 25.91 -35.37 10.46
N ASP A 148 25.04 -35.99 11.27
CA ASP A 148 24.10 -37.14 11.20
C ASP A 148 22.83 -36.83 12.09
N LEU A 149 21.59 -37.32 11.84
CA LEU A 149 21.02 -38.65 12.20
C LEU A 149 21.44 -39.11 13.61
N GLU A 150 20.65 -39.60 14.56
CA GLU A 150 19.34 -40.24 14.71
C GLU A 150 19.17 -40.27 16.26
N GLU A 151 18.01 -40.17 16.91
CA GLU A 151 17.22 -41.32 17.39
C GLU A 151 16.60 -40.96 18.77
N GLN A 152 15.49 -41.63 19.11
CA GLN A 152 14.85 -41.76 20.45
C GLN A 152 14.03 -40.55 20.95
N GLY A 153 12.82 -40.68 21.48
CA GLY A 153 12.06 -41.86 21.87
C GLY A 153 11.24 -41.56 23.13
N GLN A 154 9.92 -41.69 23.02
CA GLN A 154 8.98 -42.14 24.06
C GLN A 154 8.42 -41.19 25.16
N THR A 155 7.09 -41.05 25.06
CA THR A 155 6.06 -41.11 26.12
C THR A 155 5.77 -39.88 26.99
N LYS A 156 4.51 -39.42 26.95
CA LYS A 156 3.55 -39.58 28.07
C LYS A 156 2.11 -39.19 27.67
N LYS A 157 1.20 -40.10 28.04
CA LYS A 157 -0.28 -40.04 28.04
C LYS A 157 -0.81 -39.04 29.07
N VAL A 158 -1.75 -38.17 28.70
CA VAL A 158 -2.93 -37.68 29.49
C VAL A 158 -3.91 -37.08 28.45
N LYS A 159 -5.00 -37.71 27.99
CA LYS A 159 -6.37 -37.99 28.53
C LYS A 159 -7.23 -36.75 28.89
N ILE A 160 -8.42 -36.66 28.24
CA ILE A 160 -9.68 -35.93 28.59
C ILE A 160 -9.74 -34.47 28.06
N SER A 161 -10.74 -33.93 27.35
CA SER A 161 -12.15 -34.27 26.99
C SER A 161 -12.50 -33.54 25.67
N LYS A 162 -13.12 -34.17 24.66
CA LYS A 162 -14.56 -34.23 24.34
C LYS A 162 -15.32 -32.89 24.33
N THR A 163 -15.26 -32.16 23.20
CA THR A 163 -16.38 -31.33 22.70
C THR A 163 -16.44 -31.40 21.18
N GLU A 164 -17.65 -31.59 20.68
CA GLU A 164 -17.99 -32.03 19.34
C GLU A 164 -18.06 -30.87 18.32
N ARG A 165 -17.55 -31.16 17.10
CA ARG A 165 -18.23 -30.94 15.81
C ARG A 165 -18.32 -29.51 15.24
N SER A 166 -17.30 -29.13 14.48
CA SER A 166 -17.49 -28.45 13.18
C SER A 166 -16.33 -28.75 12.22
N GLU A 167 -16.45 -29.85 11.47
CA GLU A 167 -15.55 -30.17 10.36
C GLU A 167 -15.92 -29.30 9.15
N THR A 168 -15.19 -28.20 8.96
CA THR A 168 -15.18 -27.46 7.68
C THR A 168 -13.74 -27.27 7.21
N ASN A 169 -13.33 -28.14 6.28
CA ASN A 169 -12.27 -28.01 5.28
C ASN A 169 -11.15 -26.96 5.51
N PRO A 170 -9.93 -27.35 5.94
CA PRO A 170 -8.78 -26.44 6.08
C PRO A 170 -8.14 -25.95 4.75
N SER A 171 -8.64 -26.38 3.58
CA SER A 171 -8.00 -26.10 2.28
C SER A 171 -8.24 -24.69 1.69
N SER A 172 -9.09 -23.87 2.33
CA SER A 172 -9.45 -22.51 1.84
C SER A 172 -8.47 -21.43 2.31
N THR A 173 -7.87 -21.60 3.49
CA THR A 173 -7.01 -20.60 4.13
C THR A 173 -5.60 -20.58 3.57
N GLU A 174 -5.03 -21.73 3.23
CA GLU A 174 -3.70 -21.82 2.60
C GLU A 174 -3.68 -21.20 1.20
N LYS A 175 -4.73 -21.43 0.40
CA LYS A 175 -4.88 -20.82 -0.95
C LYS A 175 -4.98 -19.29 -0.90
N LYS A 176 -5.49 -18.70 0.18
CA LYS A 176 -5.55 -17.24 0.36
C LYS A 176 -4.22 -16.63 0.79
N LEU A 177 -3.40 -17.38 1.53
CA LEU A 177 -2.09 -16.91 1.99
C LEU A 177 -1.06 -16.97 0.86
N SER A 178 -1.06 -18.05 0.05
CA SER A 178 -0.17 -18.16 -1.10
C SER A 178 -0.45 -17.10 -2.19
N ALA A 179 -1.74 -16.84 -2.48
CA ALA A 179 -2.13 -15.78 -3.43
C ALA A 179 -1.72 -14.36 -2.98
N LYS A 180 -1.67 -14.10 -1.67
CA LYS A 180 -1.17 -12.82 -1.13
C LYS A 180 0.34 -12.69 -1.23
N ALA A 181 1.09 -13.77 -0.97
CA ALA A 181 2.54 -13.80 -1.10
C ALA A 181 2.98 -13.59 -2.57
N GLU A 182 2.32 -14.27 -3.52
CA GLU A 182 2.58 -14.14 -4.96
C GLU A 182 2.30 -12.72 -5.47
N LYS A 183 1.21 -12.10 -5.01
CA LYS A 183 0.87 -10.70 -5.35
C LYS A 183 1.94 -9.71 -4.87
N HIS A 184 2.47 -9.93 -3.67
CA HIS A 184 3.51 -9.06 -3.09
C HIS A 184 4.87 -9.26 -3.78
N ALA A 185 5.21 -10.50 -4.15
CA ALA A 185 6.40 -10.79 -4.97
C ALA A 185 6.31 -10.12 -6.35
N ARG A 186 5.16 -10.19 -7.02
CA ARG A 186 4.92 -9.55 -8.32
C ARG A 186 4.98 -8.01 -8.25
N GLU A 187 4.46 -7.41 -7.18
CA GLU A 187 4.58 -5.97 -6.98
C GLU A 187 6.04 -5.54 -6.76
N LYS A 188 6.81 -6.29 -5.97
CA LYS A 188 8.25 -6.04 -5.77
C LYS A 188 9.03 -6.16 -7.08
N ALA A 189 8.83 -7.23 -7.86
CA ALA A 189 9.50 -7.42 -9.15
C ALA A 189 9.19 -6.27 -10.13
N SER A 190 7.92 -5.82 -10.19
CA SER A 190 7.55 -4.68 -11.04
C SER A 190 8.22 -3.37 -10.63
N ARG A 191 8.44 -3.15 -9.32
CA ARG A 191 9.15 -1.96 -8.82
C ARG A 191 10.64 -2.00 -9.14
N VAL A 192 11.27 -3.17 -9.04
CA VAL A 192 12.69 -3.34 -9.38
C VAL A 192 12.91 -3.07 -10.87
N ALA A 193 12.11 -3.69 -11.75
CA ALA A 193 12.20 -3.47 -13.19
C ALA A 193 12.00 -1.98 -13.59
N THR A 194 11.07 -1.27 -12.95
CA THR A 194 10.91 0.18 -13.22
C THR A 194 12.08 1.02 -12.73
N ARG A 195 12.77 0.57 -11.67
CA ARG A 195 13.91 1.28 -11.08
C ARG A 195 15.17 1.08 -11.90
N GLU A 196 15.36 -0.10 -12.47
CA GLU A 196 16.42 -0.40 -13.43
C GLU A 196 16.23 0.38 -14.74
N GLN A 197 15.00 0.49 -15.25
CA GLN A 197 14.72 1.34 -16.42
C GLN A 197 14.93 2.84 -16.14
N GLU A 198 14.59 3.33 -14.95
CA GLU A 198 14.88 4.72 -14.55
C GLU A 198 16.40 4.95 -14.41
N ALA A 199 17.13 4.01 -13.81
CA ALA A 199 18.59 4.10 -13.65
C ALA A 199 19.34 4.03 -14.99
N ALA A 200 18.93 3.15 -15.91
CA ALA A 200 19.53 3.06 -17.24
C ALA A 200 19.38 4.36 -18.04
N LEU A 201 18.26 5.07 -17.88
CA LEU A 201 18.06 6.38 -18.50
C LEU A 201 18.82 7.51 -17.83
N GLU A 202 19.03 7.43 -16.53
CA GLU A 202 19.89 8.38 -15.82
C GLU A 202 21.34 8.26 -16.30
N VAL A 203 21.83 7.04 -16.51
CA VAL A 203 23.15 6.77 -17.11
C VAL A 203 23.25 7.27 -18.55
N VAL A 204 22.22 7.12 -19.38
CA VAL A 204 22.19 7.65 -20.75
C VAL A 204 22.18 9.19 -20.77
N LEU A 205 21.52 9.82 -19.80
CA LEU A 205 21.51 11.28 -19.67
C LEU A 205 22.88 11.80 -19.19
N GLU A 206 23.52 11.13 -18.23
CA GLU A 206 24.86 11.48 -17.76
C GLU A 206 25.92 11.30 -18.85
N SER A 207 25.84 10.23 -19.65
CA SER A 207 26.76 10.03 -20.78
C SER A 207 26.54 11.01 -21.94
N SER A 208 25.31 11.50 -22.13
CA SER A 208 25.02 12.57 -23.10
C SER A 208 25.55 13.94 -22.65
N ALA A 209 25.56 14.22 -21.33
CA ALA A 209 26.11 15.45 -20.79
C ALA A 209 27.66 15.48 -20.82
N ALA A 210 28.31 14.31 -20.81
CA ALA A 210 29.77 14.20 -20.92
C ALA A 210 30.31 14.37 -22.36
N ARG A 211 29.43 14.44 -23.38
CA ARG A 211 29.79 14.62 -24.80
C ARG A 211 29.67 16.07 -25.30
N GLU A 212 29.54 17.05 -24.39
CA GLU A 212 29.39 18.47 -24.73
C GLU A 212 30.65 19.17 -25.31
N GLU A 213 31.76 18.45 -25.57
CA GLU A 213 32.96 19.07 -26.16
C GLU A 213 32.85 19.40 -27.67
N ASP A 214 31.84 18.87 -28.38
CA ASP A 214 31.68 19.07 -29.84
C ASP A 214 30.75 20.25 -30.24
N GLY A 215 30.40 21.15 -29.31
CA GLY A 215 29.79 22.46 -29.65
C GLY A 215 28.35 22.46 -30.18
N VAL A 216 27.67 21.32 -30.23
CA VAL A 216 26.24 21.24 -30.62
C VAL A 216 25.37 21.33 -29.37
N GLN A 217 24.79 22.51 -29.09
CA GLN A 217 23.87 22.69 -27.97
C GLN A 217 22.63 21.80 -28.15
N PRO A 218 22.36 20.83 -27.26
CA PRO A 218 21.13 20.05 -27.34
C PRO A 218 19.94 20.93 -26.99
N ASP A 219 18.87 20.83 -27.77
CA ASP A 219 17.64 21.59 -27.57
C ASP A 219 16.96 21.15 -26.25
N ILE A 220 17.25 21.90 -25.17
CA ILE A 220 16.83 21.63 -23.79
C ILE A 220 15.29 21.54 -23.69
N THR A 221 14.57 22.18 -24.60
CA THR A 221 13.11 22.20 -24.64
C THR A 221 12.52 20.83 -25.01
N ALA A 222 13.09 20.13 -25.99
CA ALA A 222 12.66 18.80 -26.41
C ALA A 222 12.80 17.75 -25.29
N LEU A 223 13.86 17.86 -24.49
CA LEU A 223 14.09 16.96 -23.34
C LEU A 223 13.06 17.17 -22.22
N ALA A 224 12.70 18.43 -21.96
CA ALA A 224 11.68 18.78 -20.97
C ALA A 224 10.30 18.24 -21.38
N ASP A 225 9.95 18.35 -22.66
CA ASP A 225 8.69 17.86 -23.21
C ASP A 225 8.60 16.34 -23.21
N ALA A 226 9.67 15.63 -23.58
CA ALA A 226 9.74 14.17 -23.47
C ALA A 226 9.53 13.68 -22.02
N LYS A 227 10.11 14.39 -21.04
CA LYS A 227 9.93 14.08 -19.60
C LYS A 227 8.50 14.34 -19.13
N GLN A 228 7.83 15.38 -19.63
CA GLN A 228 6.42 15.65 -19.34
C GLN A 228 5.49 14.62 -19.96
N GLN A 229 5.69 14.26 -21.24
CA GLN A 229 4.89 13.25 -21.93
C GLN A 229 4.95 11.90 -21.20
N ARG A 230 6.15 11.46 -20.81
CA ARG A 230 6.32 10.19 -20.08
C ARG A 230 5.68 10.21 -18.69
N LYS A 231 5.68 11.36 -18.00
CA LYS A 231 4.98 11.55 -16.74
C LYS A 231 3.46 11.46 -16.91
N MET A 232 2.93 12.01 -18.00
CA MET A 232 1.50 11.93 -18.35
C MET A 232 1.09 10.49 -18.72
N GLU A 233 1.91 9.78 -19.49
CA GLU A 233 1.68 8.38 -19.85
C GLU A 233 1.67 7.47 -18.60
N ARG A 234 2.59 7.67 -17.66
CA ARG A 234 2.61 6.94 -16.37
C ARG A 234 1.36 7.23 -15.52
N ARG A 235 0.84 8.45 -15.54
CA ARG A 235 -0.43 8.80 -14.88
C ARG A 235 -1.62 8.13 -15.57
N ALA A 236 -1.64 8.10 -16.90
CA ALA A 236 -2.67 7.41 -17.68
C ALA A 236 -2.68 5.90 -17.41
N LYS A 237 -1.52 5.24 -17.43
CA LYS A 237 -1.35 3.81 -17.10
C LYS A 237 -1.87 3.48 -15.68
N LYS A 238 -1.47 4.26 -14.66
CA LYS A 238 -1.99 4.07 -13.28
C LYS A 238 -3.49 4.32 -13.16
N ALA A 239 -4.04 5.27 -13.91
CA ALA A 239 -5.48 5.52 -13.93
C ALA A 239 -6.25 4.38 -14.60
N ALA A 240 -5.74 3.82 -15.69
CA ALA A 240 -6.29 2.64 -16.35
C ALA A 240 -6.27 1.40 -15.43
N GLU A 241 -5.15 1.16 -14.74
CA GLU A 241 -5.03 0.05 -13.79
C GLU A 241 -6.02 0.18 -12.61
N ARG A 242 -6.19 1.39 -12.07
CA ARG A 242 -7.20 1.66 -11.02
C ARG A 242 -8.62 1.44 -11.52
N LYS A 243 -8.92 1.81 -12.77
CA LYS A 243 -10.22 1.54 -13.39
C LYS A 243 -10.45 0.05 -13.57
N ALA A 244 -9.45 -0.70 -14.05
CA ALA A 244 -9.52 -2.15 -14.20
C ALA A 244 -9.76 -2.86 -12.86
N LYS A 245 -8.99 -2.52 -11.81
CA LYS A 245 -9.20 -3.06 -10.45
C LYS A 245 -10.58 -2.73 -9.89
N LYS A 246 -11.10 -1.53 -10.16
CA LYS A 246 -12.44 -1.14 -9.73
C LYS A 246 -13.53 -1.91 -10.47
N ALA A 247 -13.36 -2.16 -11.77
CA ALA A 247 -14.27 -2.99 -12.56
C ALA A 247 -14.22 -4.46 -12.10
N GLU A 248 -13.03 -4.99 -11.78
CA GLU A 248 -12.86 -6.34 -11.23
C GLU A 248 -13.59 -6.49 -9.88
N ILE A 249 -13.48 -5.50 -9.00
CA ILE A 249 -14.21 -5.51 -7.71
C ILE A 249 -15.73 -5.39 -7.94
N ALA A 250 -16.17 -4.59 -8.92
CA ALA A 250 -17.59 -4.43 -9.23
C ALA A 250 -18.20 -5.66 -9.93
N ALA A 251 -17.39 -6.49 -10.56
CA ALA A 251 -17.83 -7.72 -11.23
C ALA A 251 -17.96 -8.92 -10.28
N ILE A 252 -17.57 -8.79 -9.01
CA ILE A 252 -17.83 -9.83 -8.00
C ILE A 252 -19.30 -9.68 -7.58
N PRO A 253 -20.20 -10.62 -7.92
CA PRO A 253 -21.59 -10.55 -7.52
C PRO A 253 -21.68 -10.46 -6.00
N ASN A 254 -22.56 -9.58 -5.51
CA ASN A 254 -22.80 -9.44 -4.09
C ASN A 254 -23.18 -10.81 -3.53
N LYS A 255 -22.49 -11.24 -2.46
CA LYS A 255 -22.73 -12.56 -1.85
C LYS A 255 -24.20 -12.78 -1.44
N TYR A 256 -24.95 -11.69 -1.22
CA TYR A 256 -26.38 -11.72 -0.91
C TYR A 256 -27.25 -12.09 -2.12
N ASP A 257 -26.88 -11.68 -3.34
CA ASP A 257 -27.63 -12.02 -4.57
C ASP A 257 -27.43 -13.50 -4.93
N ALA A 258 -26.25 -14.05 -4.66
CA ALA A 258 -25.96 -15.48 -4.84
C ALA A 258 -26.71 -16.39 -3.83
N LEU A 259 -26.96 -15.89 -2.61
CA LEU A 259 -27.74 -16.63 -1.61
C LEU A 259 -29.25 -16.58 -1.91
N ALA A 260 -29.75 -15.46 -2.42
CA ALA A 260 -31.13 -15.34 -2.88
C ALA A 260 -31.44 -16.28 -4.07
N ALA A 261 -30.52 -16.39 -5.02
CA ALA A 261 -30.65 -17.35 -6.13
C ALA A 261 -30.61 -18.81 -5.67
N LEU A 262 -29.87 -19.13 -4.60
CA LEU A 262 -29.80 -20.48 -4.04
C LEU A 262 -31.08 -20.85 -3.27
N GLN A 263 -31.73 -19.88 -2.62
CA GLN A 263 -32.99 -20.08 -1.91
C GLN A 263 -34.20 -20.24 -2.85
N LEU A 264 -34.17 -19.61 -4.02
CA LEU A 264 -35.19 -19.79 -5.07
C LEU A 264 -35.05 -21.14 -5.81
N ALA A 265 -33.89 -21.80 -5.75
CA ALA A 265 -33.65 -23.09 -6.39
C ALA A 265 -34.01 -24.31 -5.49
N THR A 266 -34.43 -24.10 -4.24
CA THR A 266 -34.71 -25.18 -3.27
C THR A 266 -36.19 -25.53 -3.08
N THR A 267 -37.10 -24.96 -3.87
CA THR A 267 -38.54 -25.31 -3.82
C THR A 267 -38.89 -26.23 -4.98
N GLU A 268 -38.55 -27.52 -4.86
CA GLU A 268 -39.10 -28.60 -5.70
C GLU A 268 -39.73 -29.69 -4.82
N PRO A 269 -40.79 -30.38 -5.28
CA PRO A 269 -41.67 -31.19 -4.44
C PRO A 269 -41.02 -32.48 -3.91
N GLU A 270 -41.42 -32.88 -2.70
CA GLU A 270 -40.76 -33.84 -1.79
C GLU A 270 -40.75 -35.33 -2.23
N SER A 271 -41.06 -35.70 -3.47
CA SER A 271 -41.29 -37.11 -3.86
C SER A 271 -40.04 -37.93 -4.21
N LEU A 272 -38.81 -37.40 -4.07
CA LEU A 272 -37.56 -38.09 -4.51
C LEU A 272 -36.55 -38.42 -3.38
N THR A 273 -36.88 -38.22 -2.11
CA THR A 273 -35.90 -38.35 -1.01
C THR A 273 -35.62 -39.79 -0.56
N MET A 274 -36.43 -40.78 -0.96
CA MET A 274 -36.19 -42.20 -0.60
C MET A 274 -35.14 -42.91 -1.46
N LYS A 275 -34.82 -42.43 -2.68
CA LYS A 275 -33.85 -43.10 -3.58
C LYS A 275 -32.38 -42.78 -3.30
N LYS A 276 -32.06 -41.69 -2.60
CA LYS A 276 -30.65 -41.28 -2.35
C LYS A 276 -29.94 -42.07 -1.25
N LYS A 277 -30.66 -42.78 -0.36
CA LYS A 277 -30.04 -43.62 0.68
C LYS A 277 -29.52 -44.97 0.16
N HIS A 278 -30.00 -45.46 -0.98
CA HIS A 278 -29.53 -46.72 -1.58
C HIS A 278 -28.31 -46.55 -2.50
N ALA A 279 -28.14 -45.38 -3.14
CA ALA A 279 -26.98 -45.10 -3.99
C ALA A 279 -25.66 -45.01 -3.21
N SER A 280 -25.68 -44.45 -1.98
CA SER A 280 -24.48 -44.31 -1.13
C SER A 280 -23.90 -45.64 -0.64
N LYS A 281 -24.74 -46.68 -0.48
CA LYS A 281 -24.27 -48.02 -0.09
C LYS A 281 -23.61 -48.77 -1.25
N ALA A 282 -24.11 -48.61 -2.48
CA ALA A 282 -23.52 -49.21 -3.68
C ALA A 282 -22.13 -48.64 -3.98
N GLU A 283 -21.97 -47.31 -3.93
CA GLU A 283 -20.69 -46.63 -4.17
C GLU A 283 -19.62 -47.01 -3.11
N LYS A 284 -20.04 -47.20 -1.86
CA LYS A 284 -19.13 -47.67 -0.78
C LYS A 284 -18.69 -49.12 -0.99
N HIS A 285 -19.55 -49.97 -1.57
CA HIS A 285 -19.20 -51.35 -1.87
C HIS A 285 -18.25 -51.45 -3.07
N GLU A 286 -18.48 -50.64 -4.10
CA GLU A 286 -17.61 -50.56 -5.28
C GLU A 286 -16.21 -50.04 -4.91
N ARG A 287 -16.15 -49.02 -4.04
CA ARG A 287 -14.87 -48.48 -3.56
C ARG A 287 -14.08 -49.48 -2.71
N LYS A 288 -14.78 -50.34 -1.95
CA LYS A 288 -14.17 -51.43 -1.17
C LYS A 288 -13.71 -52.59 -2.07
N ALA A 289 -14.45 -52.89 -3.15
CA ALA A 289 -14.05 -53.88 -4.14
C ALA A 289 -12.81 -53.44 -4.94
N ARG A 290 -12.75 -52.18 -5.38
CA ARG A 290 -11.56 -51.63 -6.05
C ARG A 290 -10.32 -51.63 -5.17
N ALA A 291 -10.46 -51.32 -3.87
CA ALA A 291 -9.34 -51.38 -2.93
C ALA A 291 -8.81 -52.81 -2.71
N ARG A 292 -9.70 -53.82 -2.74
CA ARG A 292 -9.29 -55.24 -2.66
C ARG A 292 -8.58 -55.72 -3.93
N ALA A 293 -9.08 -55.35 -5.11
CA ALA A 293 -8.44 -55.70 -6.38
C ALA A 293 -7.03 -55.11 -6.50
N ILE A 294 -6.81 -53.88 -6.01
CA ILE A 294 -5.48 -53.26 -5.98
C ILE A 294 -4.57 -53.98 -4.98
N ALA A 295 -5.08 -54.37 -3.81
CA ALA A 295 -4.30 -55.11 -2.83
C ALA A 295 -3.88 -56.50 -3.35
N GLU A 296 -4.79 -57.23 -4.00
CA GLU A 296 -4.50 -58.53 -4.62
C GLU A 296 -3.46 -58.42 -5.74
N ALA A 297 -3.56 -57.38 -6.58
CA ALA A 297 -2.57 -57.12 -7.63
C ALA A 297 -1.18 -56.75 -7.09
N THR A 298 -1.08 -56.23 -5.87
CA THR A 298 0.22 -55.93 -5.23
C THR A 298 0.82 -57.10 -4.46
N THR A 299 0.06 -58.17 -4.22
CA THR A 299 0.53 -59.37 -3.49
C THR A 299 0.95 -60.53 -4.38
N SER A 300 0.60 -60.52 -5.67
CA SER A 300 1.18 -61.45 -6.65
C SER A 300 2.54 -60.93 -7.14
N GLY A 301 3.55 -61.07 -6.30
CA GLY A 301 4.94 -60.92 -6.70
C GLY A 301 5.36 -62.11 -7.56
N ASP A 302 5.21 -61.98 -8.88
CA ASP A 302 5.89 -62.86 -9.82
C ASP A 302 7.05 -62.08 -10.45
N THR A 303 8.23 -62.25 -9.85
CA THR A 303 9.48 -61.66 -10.30
C THR A 303 10.17 -62.61 -11.26
N THR A 304 9.76 -62.63 -12.52
CA THR A 304 10.63 -63.11 -13.61
C THR A 304 10.37 -62.32 -14.89
N GLY A 305 11.45 -61.88 -15.55
CA GLY A 305 11.38 -61.40 -16.94
C GLY A 305 11.81 -59.96 -17.19
N SER A 306 13.05 -59.64 -16.85
CA SER A 306 13.76 -58.49 -17.42
C SER A 306 13.87 -58.58 -18.95
N LYS A 307 13.83 -57.40 -19.60
CA LYS A 307 14.30 -57.08 -20.96
C LYS A 307 13.38 -57.45 -22.14
N LYS A 308 12.58 -56.49 -22.60
CA LYS A 308 12.63 -55.99 -24.00
C LYS A 308 11.63 -54.83 -24.20
N LEU A 309 11.98 -53.97 -25.16
CA LEU A 309 11.16 -52.95 -25.83
C LEU A 309 11.20 -51.53 -25.25
N HIS A 310 12.26 -50.82 -25.66
CA HIS A 310 12.10 -49.52 -26.30
C HIS A 310 11.12 -49.61 -27.49
N ALA A 311 10.43 -48.50 -27.74
CA ALA A 311 9.47 -48.19 -28.81
C ALA A 311 8.01 -48.52 -28.50
N LEU A 312 7.28 -47.49 -28.05
CA LEU A 312 5.87 -47.18 -28.40
C LEU A 312 5.51 -45.82 -27.78
N ASP A 313 6.13 -44.77 -28.30
CA ASP A 313 5.68 -43.37 -28.14
C ASP A 313 5.01 -42.94 -29.45
N THR A 314 3.92 -43.61 -29.82
CA THR A 314 2.97 -43.16 -30.85
C THR A 314 1.66 -43.93 -30.67
N ALA A 315 0.54 -43.22 -30.82
CA ALA A 315 -0.84 -43.71 -30.78
C ALA A 315 -1.43 -44.05 -29.38
N THR A 316 -1.79 -43.01 -28.64
CA THR A 316 -3.01 -43.03 -27.81
C THR A 316 -4.03 -42.08 -28.42
N GLU A 317 -4.62 -42.53 -29.53
CA GLU A 317 -5.92 -42.06 -30.01
C GLU A 317 -6.99 -42.60 -29.05
N LEU A 318 -7.13 -41.92 -27.90
CA LEU A 318 -8.22 -42.15 -26.98
C LEU A 318 -9.46 -41.49 -27.54
N GLN A 319 -10.39 -42.34 -28.00
CA GLN A 319 -11.79 -42.02 -28.19
C GLN A 319 -12.30 -41.19 -26.99
N THR A 320 -12.48 -39.89 -27.24
CA THR A 320 -13.21 -39.03 -26.32
C THR A 320 -14.68 -39.37 -26.50
N SER A 321 -15.26 -40.02 -25.50
CA SER A 321 -16.70 -40.16 -25.40
C SER A 321 -17.30 -38.76 -25.29
N SER A 322 -17.82 -38.29 -26.43
CA SER A 322 -18.66 -37.10 -26.56
C SER A 322 -19.76 -37.16 -25.50
N THR A 323 -19.67 -36.26 -24.52
CA THR A 323 -20.81 -35.98 -23.65
C THR A 323 -21.80 -35.14 -24.46
N PRO A 324 -23.08 -35.56 -24.60
CA PRO A 324 -24.04 -34.94 -25.52
C PRO A 324 -24.53 -33.53 -25.11
N GLY A 325 -23.78 -32.81 -24.26
CA GLY A 325 -24.11 -31.46 -23.78
C GLY A 325 -23.26 -30.32 -24.36
N GLU A 326 -22.15 -30.58 -25.07
CA GLU A 326 -21.22 -29.53 -25.53
C GLU A 326 -21.45 -29.02 -26.97
N ALA A 327 -22.38 -29.62 -27.73
CA ALA A 327 -22.57 -29.30 -29.15
C ALA A 327 -23.25 -27.92 -29.42
N GLY A 328 -23.75 -27.22 -28.39
CA GLY A 328 -24.58 -26.04 -28.59
C GLY A 328 -23.85 -24.71 -28.86
N ILE A 329 -22.55 -24.59 -28.52
CA ILE A 329 -21.84 -23.29 -28.54
C ILE A 329 -21.00 -23.11 -29.83
N HIS A 330 -20.70 -24.20 -30.54
CA HIS A 330 -19.86 -24.16 -31.73
C HIS A 330 -20.60 -23.84 -33.04
N ALA A 331 -21.94 -23.82 -33.03
CA ALA A 331 -22.73 -23.73 -34.25
C ALA A 331 -22.81 -22.33 -34.87
N GLU A 332 -22.30 -21.27 -34.22
CA GLU A 332 -22.51 -19.88 -34.64
C GLU A 332 -21.25 -19.14 -35.11
N LEU A 333 -20.08 -19.79 -35.10
CA LEU A 333 -18.83 -19.19 -35.56
C LEU A 333 -18.40 -19.75 -36.91
N ASP A 334 -18.12 -18.86 -37.86
CA ASP A 334 -17.53 -19.24 -39.14
C ASP A 334 -16.22 -20.00 -38.90
N PRO A 335 -15.96 -21.09 -39.64
CA PRO A 335 -14.77 -21.93 -39.46
C PRO A 335 -13.46 -21.12 -39.57
N ASP A 336 -13.44 -20.10 -40.42
CA ASP A 336 -12.29 -19.19 -40.58
C ASP A 336 -12.01 -18.37 -39.31
N GLU A 337 -13.05 -17.94 -38.59
CA GLU A 337 -12.87 -17.24 -37.30
C GLU A 337 -12.27 -18.18 -36.24
N ILE A 338 -12.63 -19.46 -36.27
CA ILE A 338 -12.09 -20.47 -35.35
C ILE A 338 -10.58 -20.65 -35.58
N GLU A 339 -10.16 -20.76 -36.84
CA GLU A 339 -8.72 -20.84 -37.17
C GLU A 339 -7.94 -19.61 -36.68
N ASP A 340 -8.48 -18.41 -36.88
CA ASP A 340 -7.85 -17.18 -36.43
C ASP A 340 -7.75 -17.09 -34.91
N ILE A 341 -8.75 -17.61 -34.19
CA ILE A 341 -8.72 -17.70 -32.74
C ILE A 341 -7.64 -18.69 -32.28
N LEU A 342 -7.47 -19.82 -32.97
CA LEU A 342 -6.41 -20.79 -32.69
C LEU A 342 -5.01 -20.23 -33.00
N LYS A 343 -4.85 -19.49 -34.11
CA LYS A 343 -3.61 -18.75 -34.43
C LYS A 343 -3.30 -17.68 -33.39
N LYS A 344 -4.31 -17.04 -32.79
CA LYS A 344 -4.12 -16.13 -31.65
C LYS A 344 -3.71 -16.90 -30.40
N LEU A 345 -4.24 -18.09 -30.16
CA LEU A 345 -3.93 -18.91 -28.99
C LEU A 345 -2.44 -19.33 -28.96
N SER A 346 -1.86 -19.68 -30.12
CA SER A 346 -0.45 -20.05 -30.22
C SER A 346 0.53 -18.90 -29.94
N LYS A 347 0.12 -17.65 -30.23
CA LYS A 347 0.91 -16.43 -29.99
C LYS A 347 0.85 -15.93 -28.53
N ILE A 348 0.08 -16.57 -27.65
CA ILE A 348 -0.05 -16.16 -26.26
C ILE A 348 1.19 -16.57 -25.45
N ALA A 349 1.76 -15.63 -24.71
CA ALA A 349 2.86 -15.88 -23.78
C ALA A 349 2.54 -17.04 -22.79
N PRO A 350 3.52 -17.90 -22.45
CA PRO A 350 3.28 -19.15 -21.72
C PRO A 350 2.59 -18.94 -20.37
N ASP A 351 2.94 -17.88 -19.63
CA ASP A 351 2.29 -17.53 -18.35
C ASP A 351 0.78 -17.27 -18.49
N LYS A 352 0.39 -16.59 -19.56
CA LYS A 352 -1.03 -16.30 -19.84
C LYS A 352 -1.75 -17.56 -20.28
N ARG A 353 -1.10 -18.40 -21.11
CA ARG A 353 -1.63 -19.71 -21.53
C ARG A 353 -1.91 -20.61 -20.32
N ASN A 354 -0.97 -20.70 -19.38
CA ASN A 354 -1.13 -21.48 -18.15
C ASN A 354 -2.28 -20.99 -17.27
N ARG A 355 -2.53 -19.67 -17.22
CA ARG A 355 -3.70 -19.12 -16.54
C ARG A 355 -5.01 -19.51 -17.22
N TYR A 356 -5.04 -19.53 -18.56
CA TYR A 356 -6.22 -19.96 -19.30
C TYR A 356 -6.47 -21.46 -19.16
N ILE A 357 -5.42 -22.28 -19.15
CA ILE A 357 -5.53 -23.71 -18.86
C ILE A 357 -6.17 -23.91 -17.48
N LYS A 358 -5.65 -23.25 -16.43
CA LYS A 358 -6.22 -23.36 -15.07
C LYS A 358 -7.69 -22.93 -14.98
N LEU A 359 -8.10 -21.93 -15.76
CA LEU A 359 -9.49 -21.45 -15.77
C LEU A 359 -10.40 -22.36 -16.60
N ALA A 360 -9.90 -22.92 -17.70
CA ALA A 360 -10.60 -23.88 -18.54
C ALA A 360 -10.82 -25.21 -17.78
N THR A 361 -9.78 -25.72 -17.11
CA THR A 361 -9.88 -26.93 -16.28
C THR A 361 -10.83 -26.75 -15.10
N ALA A 362 -10.83 -25.58 -14.45
CA ALA A 362 -11.78 -25.26 -13.39
C ALA A 362 -13.25 -25.21 -13.88
N LYS A 363 -13.46 -25.00 -15.18
CA LYS A 363 -14.78 -25.01 -15.83
C LYS A 363 -15.12 -26.33 -16.53
N GLY A 364 -14.20 -27.29 -16.55
CA GLY A 364 -14.36 -28.55 -17.29
C GLY A 364 -14.36 -28.40 -18.81
N GLN A 365 -13.80 -27.31 -19.34
CA GLN A 365 -13.75 -27.01 -20.78
C GLN A 365 -12.33 -27.18 -21.34
N THR A 366 -12.20 -27.44 -22.64
CA THR A 366 -10.89 -27.39 -23.30
C THR A 366 -10.36 -25.95 -23.38
N LEU A 367 -9.05 -25.79 -23.53
CA LEU A 367 -8.43 -24.46 -23.63
C LEU A 367 -8.97 -23.66 -24.83
N ALA A 368 -9.22 -24.34 -25.95
CA ALA A 368 -9.72 -23.73 -27.17
C ALA A 368 -11.15 -23.21 -26.98
N THR A 369 -12.06 -24.05 -26.46
CA THR A 369 -13.47 -23.66 -26.24
C THR A 369 -13.60 -22.50 -25.25
N TYR A 370 -12.87 -22.56 -24.14
CA TYR A 370 -12.83 -21.48 -23.16
C TYR A 370 -12.30 -20.16 -23.76
N PHE A 371 -11.30 -20.23 -24.63
CA PHE A 371 -10.74 -19.03 -25.26
C PHE A 371 -11.69 -18.43 -26.30
N ILE A 372 -12.39 -19.26 -27.09
CA ILE A 372 -13.44 -18.84 -28.02
C ILE A 372 -14.57 -18.11 -27.29
N GLU A 373 -15.16 -18.72 -26.25
CA GLU A 373 -16.21 -18.10 -25.44
C GLU A 373 -15.80 -16.73 -24.88
N ARG A 374 -14.53 -16.62 -24.47
CA ARG A 374 -14.00 -15.38 -23.92
C ARG A 374 -13.89 -14.28 -24.98
N GLN A 375 -13.52 -14.63 -26.20
CA GLN A 375 -13.47 -13.68 -27.31
C GLN A 375 -14.88 -13.21 -27.68
N LEU A 376 -15.86 -14.12 -27.75
CA LEU A 376 -17.27 -13.79 -27.98
C LEU A 376 -17.81 -12.83 -26.91
N LYS A 377 -17.62 -13.15 -25.63
CA LYS A 377 -18.01 -12.26 -24.51
C LYS A 377 -17.32 -10.88 -24.59
N SER A 378 -16.10 -10.83 -25.09
CA SER A 378 -15.39 -9.57 -25.31
C SER A 378 -15.99 -8.77 -26.47
N LYS A 379 -16.27 -9.42 -27.61
CA LYS A 379 -16.94 -8.81 -28.78
C LYS A 379 -18.32 -8.27 -28.38
N GLU A 380 -19.13 -9.05 -27.67
CA GLU A 380 -20.44 -8.62 -27.16
C GLU A 380 -20.34 -7.43 -26.20
N ALA A 381 -19.39 -7.46 -25.27
CA ALA A 381 -19.17 -6.35 -24.35
C ALA A 381 -18.76 -5.06 -25.09
N GLU A 382 -17.97 -5.18 -26.15
CA GLU A 382 -17.60 -4.06 -27.02
C GLU A 382 -18.78 -3.54 -27.84
N GLN A 383 -19.61 -4.42 -28.41
CA GLN A 383 -20.85 -4.04 -29.10
C GLN A 383 -21.86 -3.37 -28.15
N ARG A 384 -22.02 -3.87 -26.93
CA ARG A 384 -22.85 -3.21 -25.90
C ARG A 384 -22.28 -1.84 -25.53
N ALA A 385 -20.96 -1.72 -25.40
CA ALA A 385 -20.30 -0.46 -25.12
C ALA A 385 -20.42 0.53 -26.29
N SER A 386 -20.31 0.07 -27.54
CA SER A 386 -20.45 0.91 -28.73
C SER A 386 -21.90 1.37 -28.91
N LYS A 387 -22.89 0.50 -28.68
CA LYS A 387 -24.30 0.85 -28.65
C LYS A 387 -24.60 1.89 -27.57
N HIS A 388 -24.06 1.72 -26.37
CA HIS A 388 -24.20 2.72 -25.30
C HIS A 388 -23.48 4.04 -25.63
N ARG A 389 -22.33 4.01 -26.34
CA ARG A 389 -21.67 5.23 -26.82
C ARG A 389 -22.52 5.95 -27.87
N ARG A 390 -23.02 5.23 -28.88
CA ARG A 390 -23.89 5.79 -29.92
C ARG A 390 -25.17 6.36 -29.33
N ALA A 391 -25.82 5.66 -28.40
CA ALA A 391 -26.99 6.17 -27.69
C ALA A 391 -26.67 7.44 -26.88
N ASN A 392 -25.51 7.50 -26.23
CA ASN A 392 -25.08 8.71 -25.50
C ASN A 392 -24.67 9.86 -26.41
N GLU A 393 -24.16 9.59 -27.62
CA GLU A 393 -23.75 10.59 -28.60
C GLU A 393 -24.96 11.15 -29.36
N ALA A 394 -25.91 10.30 -29.72
CA ALA A 394 -27.17 10.71 -30.35
C ALA A 394 -28.07 11.54 -29.41
N ALA A 395 -27.90 11.40 -28.09
CA ALA A 395 -28.65 12.16 -27.09
C ALA A 395 -28.03 13.55 -26.75
N ILE A 396 -27.01 13.99 -27.48
CA ILE A 396 -26.45 15.33 -27.33
C ILE A 396 -27.12 16.22 -28.38
N ASP A 397 -28.09 17.02 -27.95
CA ASP A 397 -28.71 18.03 -28.82
C ASP A 397 -27.60 18.95 -29.38
N ALA A 398 -27.60 19.19 -30.68
CA ALA A 398 -26.69 20.12 -31.37
C ALA A 398 -26.37 21.43 -30.60
N PRO A 399 -27.35 22.11 -29.95
CA PRO A 399 -27.05 23.29 -29.13
C PRO A 399 -26.07 23.02 -27.97
N THR A 400 -26.13 21.86 -27.32
CA THR A 400 -25.23 21.52 -26.21
C THR A 400 -23.80 21.24 -26.66
N ALA A 401 -23.61 20.78 -27.90
CA ALA A 401 -22.29 20.59 -28.50
C ALA A 401 -21.62 21.94 -28.79
N ALA A 402 -22.32 22.87 -29.44
CA ALA A 402 -21.82 24.22 -29.71
C ALA A 402 -21.47 24.99 -28.42
N LEU A 403 -22.27 24.80 -27.36
CA LEU A 403 -22.01 25.40 -26.05
C LEU A 403 -20.74 24.82 -25.40
N LEU A 404 -20.42 23.55 -25.66
CA LEU A 404 -19.21 22.90 -25.14
C LEU A 404 -17.93 23.44 -25.81
N GLU A 405 -17.98 23.72 -27.11
CA GLU A 405 -16.85 24.23 -27.89
C GLU A 405 -16.48 25.68 -27.52
N SER A 406 -17.46 26.48 -27.10
CA SER A 406 -17.23 27.87 -26.68
C SER A 406 -16.71 28.04 -25.24
N ILE A 407 -16.76 27.01 -24.38
CA ILE A 407 -16.32 27.14 -22.96
C ILE A 407 -14.91 27.72 -22.77
N PRO A 408 -13.87 27.34 -23.54
CA PRO A 408 -12.50 27.81 -23.28
C PRO A 408 -12.31 29.31 -23.47
N THR A 409 -13.14 29.95 -24.30
CA THR A 409 -13.04 31.38 -24.61
C THR A 409 -13.91 32.26 -23.72
N LEU A 410 -14.83 31.67 -22.95
CA LEU A 410 -15.77 32.41 -22.12
C LEU A 410 -15.16 32.75 -20.75
N THR A 411 -15.40 33.99 -20.32
CA THR A 411 -15.11 34.42 -18.95
C THR A 411 -15.99 33.68 -17.93
N PRO A 412 -15.59 33.58 -16.65
CA PRO A 412 -16.40 32.92 -15.62
C PRO A 412 -17.85 33.44 -15.55
N THR A 413 -18.05 34.75 -15.72
CA THR A 413 -19.38 35.36 -15.72
C THR A 413 -20.21 34.89 -16.93
N GLN A 414 -19.63 34.89 -18.13
CA GLN A 414 -20.30 34.41 -19.35
C GLN A 414 -20.64 32.92 -19.29
N VAL A 415 -19.79 32.09 -18.65
CA VAL A 415 -20.09 30.66 -18.44
C VAL A 415 -21.32 30.48 -17.55
N LEU A 416 -21.54 31.35 -16.56
CA LEU A 416 -22.71 31.28 -15.68
C LEU A 416 -23.99 31.76 -16.36
N GLU A 417 -23.88 32.71 -17.28
CA GLU A 417 -25.01 33.22 -18.04
C GLU A 417 -25.46 32.23 -19.13
N ARG A 418 -24.51 31.68 -19.88
CA ARG A 418 -24.80 30.82 -21.04
C ARG A 418 -25.14 29.37 -20.71
N VAL A 419 -24.74 28.85 -19.55
CA VAL A 419 -24.94 27.43 -19.20
C VAL A 419 -26.00 27.28 -18.09
N PRO A 420 -27.31 27.18 -18.40
CA PRO A 420 -28.35 27.14 -17.37
C PRO A 420 -28.27 25.90 -16.46
N GLU A 421 -28.60 26.06 -15.16
CA GLU A 421 -28.59 24.96 -14.17
C GLU A 421 -29.67 23.91 -14.42
N SER A 422 -30.76 24.31 -15.08
CA SER A 422 -31.87 23.43 -15.46
C SER A 422 -31.44 22.24 -16.31
N LEU A 423 -30.33 22.35 -17.07
CA LEU A 423 -29.78 21.28 -17.89
C LEU A 423 -29.39 20.01 -17.10
N TRP A 424 -29.22 20.11 -15.78
CA TRP A 424 -28.84 18.98 -14.94
C TRP A 424 -29.54 18.98 -13.57
N GLU A 425 -30.55 19.82 -13.37
CA GLU A 425 -31.34 19.82 -12.16
C GLU A 425 -32.15 18.52 -12.06
N GLY A 426 -32.18 17.90 -10.88
CA GLY A 426 -32.84 16.60 -10.66
C GLY A 426 -32.08 15.35 -11.17
N GLN A 427 -31.05 15.49 -12.01
CA GLN A 427 -30.28 14.33 -12.52
C GLN A 427 -29.03 14.01 -11.67
N LYS A 428 -28.77 12.72 -11.41
CA LYS A 428 -27.53 12.29 -10.74
C LYS A 428 -26.34 12.47 -11.68
N THR A 429 -25.18 12.87 -11.14
CA THR A 429 -23.93 13.11 -11.89
C THR A 429 -23.48 11.94 -12.78
N LYS A 430 -23.85 10.70 -12.44
CA LYS A 430 -23.48 9.50 -13.20
C LYS A 430 -24.32 9.30 -14.46
N ASP A 431 -25.55 9.82 -14.44
CA ASP A 431 -26.55 9.60 -15.49
C ASP A 431 -26.45 10.69 -16.58
N LEU A 432 -25.74 11.79 -16.27
CA LEU A 432 -25.44 12.86 -17.21
C LEU A 432 -24.46 12.43 -18.31
N SER A 433 -24.74 12.87 -19.54
CA SER A 433 -23.83 12.73 -20.68
C SER A 433 -22.46 13.33 -20.36
N LYS A 434 -21.42 12.86 -21.06
CA LYS A 434 -20.04 13.33 -20.82
C LYS A 434 -19.91 14.83 -21.12
N ALA A 435 -20.67 15.35 -22.09
CA ALA A 435 -20.74 16.77 -22.43
C ALA A 435 -21.38 17.59 -21.30
N LEU A 436 -22.56 17.19 -20.80
CA LEU A 436 -23.23 17.87 -19.69
C LEU A 436 -22.39 17.86 -18.39
N ARG A 437 -21.67 16.76 -18.12
CA ARG A 437 -20.71 16.72 -17.00
C ARG A 437 -19.58 17.73 -17.13
N LYS A 438 -19.06 17.96 -18.34
CA LYS A 438 -18.03 18.98 -18.60
C LYS A 438 -18.61 20.40 -18.43
N LEU A 439 -19.79 20.67 -18.99
CA LEU A 439 -20.50 21.95 -18.81
C LEU A 439 -20.74 22.26 -17.34
N ARG A 440 -21.28 21.30 -16.58
CA ARG A 440 -21.46 21.43 -15.13
C ARG A 440 -20.15 21.69 -14.38
N GLN A 441 -19.06 21.01 -14.77
CA GLN A 441 -17.74 21.25 -14.18
C GLN A 441 -17.21 22.67 -14.49
N ALA A 442 -17.42 23.16 -15.71
CA ALA A 442 -17.05 24.51 -16.12
C ALA A 442 -17.81 25.56 -15.28
N ARG A 443 -19.13 25.41 -15.16
CA ARG A 443 -19.96 26.28 -14.30
C ARG A 443 -19.54 26.24 -12.82
N MET A 444 -19.24 25.05 -12.29
CA MET A 444 -18.72 24.88 -10.91
C MET A 444 -17.33 25.51 -10.71
N ARG A 445 -16.50 25.61 -11.76
CA ARG A 445 -15.22 26.35 -11.71
C ARG A 445 -15.45 27.85 -11.77
N ALA A 446 -16.36 28.30 -12.63
CA ALA A 446 -16.72 29.70 -12.76
C ALA A 446 -17.31 30.28 -11.45
N THR A 447 -18.25 29.56 -10.81
CA THR A 447 -18.79 29.94 -9.49
C THR A 447 -17.71 30.07 -8.41
N ARG A 448 -16.74 29.15 -8.38
CA ARG A 448 -15.60 29.22 -7.44
C ARG A 448 -14.71 30.42 -7.74
N ALA A 449 -14.39 30.67 -9.01
CA ALA A 449 -13.57 31.80 -9.40
C ALA A 449 -14.19 33.14 -8.99
N LEU A 450 -15.52 33.31 -9.16
CA LEU A 450 -16.21 34.51 -8.69
C LEU A 450 -16.21 34.64 -7.16
N ARG A 451 -16.43 33.53 -6.44
CA ARG A 451 -16.39 33.53 -4.97
C ARG A 451 -14.98 33.82 -4.43
N ASP A 452 -13.96 33.26 -5.04
CA ASP A 452 -12.56 33.46 -4.64
C ASP A 452 -12.10 34.89 -5.00
N GLY A 453 -12.57 35.45 -6.12
CA GLY A 453 -12.36 36.85 -6.46
C GLY A 453 -13.01 37.82 -5.46
N ALA A 454 -14.27 37.57 -5.07
CA ALA A 454 -14.99 38.40 -4.11
C ALA A 454 -14.39 38.33 -2.70
N SER A 455 -14.03 37.12 -2.22
CA SER A 455 -13.44 36.93 -0.90
C SER A 455 -11.97 37.35 -0.83
N GLY A 456 -11.21 37.18 -1.93
CA GLY A 456 -9.83 37.63 -2.04
C GLY A 456 -9.69 39.15 -2.04
N ALA A 457 -10.64 39.88 -2.65
CA ALA A 457 -10.65 41.33 -2.63
C ALA A 457 -10.95 41.90 -1.23
N ALA A 458 -11.89 41.30 -0.50
CA ALA A 458 -12.23 41.73 0.86
C ALA A 458 -11.08 41.45 1.85
N ASN A 459 -10.37 40.33 1.71
CA ASN A 459 -9.29 39.97 2.62
C ASN A 459 -7.96 40.70 2.31
N LYS A 460 -7.76 41.19 1.08
CA LYS A 460 -6.60 42.03 0.73
C LYS A 460 -6.63 43.40 1.41
N LYS A 461 -7.81 44.01 1.58
CA LYS A 461 -7.94 45.34 2.21
C LYS A 461 -7.57 45.35 3.71
N ASN A 462 -7.71 44.22 4.41
CA ASN A 462 -7.34 44.12 5.83
C ASN A 462 -5.88 43.70 6.06
N PHE A 463 -5.15 43.27 5.03
CA PHE A 463 -3.75 42.85 5.15
C PHE A 463 -2.75 43.88 4.57
N SER A 464 -3.23 44.93 3.89
CA SER A 464 -2.38 45.95 3.28
C SER A 464 -1.96 47.09 4.23
N ARG A 465 -2.18 46.98 5.54
CA ARG A 465 -1.83 48.03 6.52
C ARG A 465 -0.48 47.79 7.25
N SER A 466 0.35 46.85 6.80
CA SER A 466 1.73 46.67 7.27
C SER A 466 2.73 46.64 6.11
N SER A 467 2.54 47.53 5.13
CA SER A 467 3.49 47.75 4.03
C SER A 467 4.74 48.43 4.56
N ASP A 468 5.89 47.77 4.38
CA ASP A 468 7.19 48.40 4.02
C ASP A 468 8.28 47.39 3.67
N LYS A 469 7.94 46.11 3.46
CA LYS A 469 8.86 45.16 2.81
C LYS A 469 8.11 44.45 1.70
N GLU A 470 8.57 44.66 0.46
CA GLU A 470 8.16 43.97 -0.77
C GLU A 470 8.51 42.47 -0.72
N GLY A 471 7.99 41.76 0.29
CA GLY A 471 8.15 40.33 0.41
C GLY A 471 7.20 39.62 -0.54
N GLU A 472 7.75 38.94 -1.54
CA GLU A 472 7.03 38.00 -2.39
C GLU A 472 6.09 37.12 -1.54
N VAL A 473 4.79 37.11 -1.87
CA VAL A 473 3.78 36.38 -1.10
C VAL A 473 3.93 34.88 -1.35
N LEU A 474 4.86 34.26 -0.64
CA LEU A 474 5.11 32.82 -0.71
C LEU A 474 3.88 32.05 -0.21
N THR A 475 3.43 31.08 -0.99
CA THR A 475 2.41 30.11 -0.59
C THR A 475 2.84 29.35 0.67
N ARG A 476 1.88 28.76 1.40
CA ARG A 476 2.17 28.02 2.65
C ARG A 476 3.22 26.93 2.46
N ASP A 477 3.23 26.26 1.31
CA ASP A 477 4.21 25.21 1.04
C ASP A 477 5.57 25.79 0.63
N GLN A 478 5.61 26.89 -0.13
CA GLN A 478 6.85 27.61 -0.39
C GLN A 478 7.49 28.15 0.90
N ARG A 479 6.71 28.65 1.87
CA ARG A 479 7.24 29.07 3.19
C ARG A 479 7.87 27.90 3.94
N LYS A 480 7.27 26.71 3.91
CA LYS A 480 7.85 25.51 4.53
C LYS A 480 9.14 25.06 3.84
N ILE A 481 9.21 25.21 2.53
CA ILE A 481 10.42 24.88 1.75
C ILE A 481 11.52 25.88 2.10
N LYS A 482 11.23 27.19 2.07
CA LYS A 482 12.16 28.24 2.46
C LYS A 482 12.69 28.04 3.88
N GLN A 483 11.82 27.80 4.86
CA GLN A 483 12.22 27.44 6.23
C GLN A 483 13.12 26.20 6.31
N GLN A 484 12.90 25.18 5.47
CA GLN A 484 13.76 24.00 5.43
C GLN A 484 15.13 24.30 4.81
N GLU A 485 15.19 25.20 3.84
CA GLU A 485 16.42 25.59 3.16
C GLU A 485 17.26 26.50 4.04
N ASP A 486 16.65 27.51 4.66
CA ASP A 486 17.29 28.41 5.61
C ASP A 486 17.94 27.59 6.75
N LEU A 487 17.16 26.70 7.39
CA LEU A 487 17.66 25.83 8.46
C LEU A 487 18.76 24.86 7.97
N ALA A 488 18.66 24.35 6.74
CA ALA A 488 19.71 23.51 6.17
C ALA A 488 21.01 24.30 5.95
N THR A 489 20.92 25.55 5.48
CA THR A 489 22.11 26.41 5.33
C THR A 489 22.76 26.73 6.67
N GLU A 490 21.96 26.94 7.71
CA GLU A 490 22.45 27.19 9.07
C GLU A 490 23.19 25.97 9.64
N ILE A 491 22.62 24.77 9.51
CA ILE A 491 23.26 23.50 9.90
C ILE A 491 24.62 23.34 9.19
N MET A 492 24.69 23.64 7.89
CA MET A 492 25.94 23.49 7.13
C MET A 492 26.99 24.53 7.53
N LYS A 493 26.60 25.80 7.69
CA LYS A 493 27.50 26.87 8.18
C LYS A 493 28.08 26.51 9.53
N TRP A 494 27.23 26.02 10.44
CA TRP A 494 27.68 25.62 11.76
C TRP A 494 28.65 24.43 11.72
N ASN A 495 28.31 23.36 10.99
CA ASN A 495 29.21 22.21 10.86
C ASN A 495 30.56 22.60 10.25
N ARG A 496 30.59 23.56 9.32
CA ARG A 496 31.85 24.07 8.74
C ARG A 496 32.69 24.82 9.77
N ILE A 497 32.08 25.67 10.59
CA ILE A 497 32.78 26.37 11.68
C ILE A 497 33.28 25.36 12.72
N SER A 498 32.47 24.38 13.09
CA SER A 498 32.85 23.38 14.08
C SER A 498 33.96 22.43 13.60
N GLN A 499 34.02 22.11 12.31
CA GLN A 499 35.02 21.17 11.77
C GLN A 499 36.31 21.85 11.32
N PHE A 500 36.25 23.09 10.84
CA PHE A 500 37.39 23.76 10.21
C PHE A 500 37.70 25.15 10.80
N GLY A 501 36.92 25.62 11.79
CA GLY A 501 37.08 26.94 12.38
C GLY A 501 38.34 27.11 13.22
N GLU A 502 38.85 26.05 13.83
CA GLU A 502 40.06 26.10 14.67
C GLU A 502 41.33 26.43 13.88
N GLU A 503 41.40 26.04 12.59
CA GLU A 503 42.58 26.26 11.74
C GLU A 503 42.83 27.75 11.43
N ARG A 504 41.78 28.60 11.40
CA ARG A 504 41.93 30.02 11.03
C ARG A 504 42.38 30.93 12.17
N SER A 505 42.14 30.57 13.43
CA SER A 505 42.57 31.35 14.59
C SER A 505 44.04 31.14 14.96
N ALA A 506 44.68 30.07 14.46
CA ALA A 506 46.09 29.78 14.75
C ALA A 506 47.07 30.61 13.90
N SER A 507 46.66 31.07 12.72
CA SER A 507 47.55 31.71 11.74
C SER A 507 47.76 33.22 11.95
N ARG A 508 46.94 33.91 12.76
CA ARG A 508 47.03 35.38 12.94
C ARG A 508 47.77 35.84 14.19
N ASP A 509 48.15 34.94 15.10
CA ASP A 509 48.68 35.27 16.43
C ASP A 509 50.13 34.83 16.66
N ALA A 510 50.95 34.75 15.61
CA ALA A 510 52.38 34.42 15.72
C ALA A 510 53.24 35.53 16.37
N GLY A 511 52.63 36.61 16.89
CA GLY A 511 53.35 37.78 17.44
C GLY A 511 53.21 38.03 18.95
N SER A 512 52.33 37.31 19.68
CA SER A 512 52.08 37.60 21.09
C SER A 512 52.49 36.43 21.99
N LYS A 513 53.73 36.48 22.49
CA LYS A 513 54.23 35.56 23.51
C LYS A 513 53.60 35.88 24.86
N GLY A 514 52.81 34.94 25.38
CA GLY A 514 52.63 34.78 26.82
C GLY A 514 51.26 35.16 27.36
N VAL A 515 50.28 34.26 27.23
CA VAL A 515 49.37 33.83 28.31
C VAL A 515 48.81 32.46 27.90
N HIS A 516 49.10 31.40 28.65
CA HIS A 516 48.49 30.06 28.47
C HIS A 516 47.03 30.07 28.95
N GLY A 517 46.15 30.72 28.19
CA GLY A 517 44.71 30.60 28.35
C GLY A 517 44.20 29.40 27.55
N VAL A 518 43.63 28.40 28.23
CA VAL A 518 42.90 27.29 27.60
C VAL A 518 41.79 27.89 26.74
N LYS A 519 41.96 27.91 25.41
CA LYS A 519 40.94 28.38 24.47
C LYS A 519 39.80 27.38 24.49
N SER A 520 38.80 27.60 25.34
CA SER A 520 37.58 26.80 25.38
C SER A 520 36.87 26.92 24.03
N SER A 521 36.65 25.78 23.36
CA SER A 521 35.91 25.73 22.09
C SER A 521 34.55 26.45 22.25
N PRO A 522 34.13 27.31 21.30
CA PRO A 522 32.90 28.06 21.42
C PRO A 522 31.71 27.11 21.64
N PRO A 523 30.81 27.39 22.59
CA PRO A 523 29.69 26.52 22.89
C PRO A 523 28.84 26.33 21.62
N ALA A 524 28.45 25.08 21.35
CA ALA A 524 27.62 24.77 20.20
C ALA A 524 26.33 25.61 20.26
N PRO A 525 25.99 26.37 19.19
CA PRO A 525 24.79 27.17 19.13
C PRO A 525 23.59 26.23 19.25
N MET A 526 22.78 26.52 20.26
CA MET A 526 21.56 25.78 20.54
C MET A 526 20.43 26.32 19.67
N TYR A 527 19.81 25.45 18.89
CA TYR A 527 18.60 25.82 18.15
C TYR A 527 17.41 25.84 19.12
N ASN A 528 16.85 27.02 19.37
CA ASN A 528 15.76 27.22 20.34
C ASN A 528 16.05 26.64 21.74
N GLY A 529 17.30 26.75 22.21
CA GLY A 529 17.70 26.28 23.55
C GLY A 529 17.74 24.76 23.72
N ARG A 530 17.84 23.99 22.63
CA ARG A 530 17.98 22.53 22.65
C ARG A 530 19.27 22.05 22.00
N GLU A 531 19.53 20.75 22.17
CA GLU A 531 20.68 19.96 21.71
C GLU A 531 21.37 20.52 20.44
N PRO A 532 22.71 20.43 20.38
CA PRO A 532 23.49 20.97 19.28
C PRO A 532 22.98 20.45 17.92
N TYR A 533 23.10 21.29 16.89
CA TYR A 533 22.74 20.89 15.53
C TYR A 533 23.34 19.52 15.18
N PRO A 534 22.61 18.66 14.45
CA PRO A 534 23.11 17.35 14.10
C PRO A 534 24.41 17.50 13.31
N THR A 535 25.44 16.79 13.78
CA THR A 535 26.76 16.84 13.17
C THR A 535 26.72 16.14 11.82
N ILE A 536 27.11 16.85 10.77
CA ILE A 536 27.24 16.33 9.41
C ILE A 536 28.71 16.44 9.05
N LYS A 537 29.36 15.31 8.75
CA LYS A 537 30.73 15.31 8.22
C LYS A 537 30.72 16.10 6.91
N LEU A 538 31.50 17.18 6.84
CA LEU A 538 31.70 17.93 5.63
C LEU A 538 33.06 17.54 5.05
N GLU A 539 33.10 17.30 3.75
CA GLU A 539 34.36 17.08 3.02
C GLU A 539 34.91 18.43 2.53
N THR A 540 34.03 19.42 2.31
CA THR A 540 34.43 20.73 1.78
C THR A 540 34.86 21.72 2.87
N LYS A 541 36.18 21.97 2.96
CA LYS A 541 36.75 23.02 3.82
C LYS A 541 36.29 24.43 3.42
N GLN A 542 36.30 24.72 2.11
CA GLN A 542 35.97 26.04 1.55
C GLN A 542 35.09 25.90 0.29
N GLY A 543 34.37 26.95 -0.07
CA GLY A 543 33.56 27.00 -1.31
C GLY A 543 32.11 26.51 -1.16
N ARG A 544 31.49 26.17 -2.30
CA ARG A 544 30.11 25.67 -2.38
C ARG A 544 30.03 24.26 -1.78
N PHE A 545 28.98 23.99 -1.02
CA PHE A 545 28.74 22.65 -0.44
C PHE A 545 28.44 21.62 -1.53
N LEU A 546 28.88 20.38 -1.34
CA LEU A 546 28.58 19.28 -2.24
C LEU A 546 27.09 18.94 -2.19
N ALA A 547 26.55 18.43 -3.30
CA ALA A 547 25.13 18.10 -3.41
C ALA A 547 24.66 17.11 -2.31
N TRP A 548 25.52 16.17 -1.92
CA TRP A 548 25.21 15.20 -0.87
C TRP A 548 25.22 15.82 0.54
N GLU A 549 26.11 16.79 0.81
CA GLU A 549 26.15 17.57 2.06
C GLU A 549 24.86 18.38 2.21
N VAL A 550 24.45 19.10 1.15
CA VAL A 550 23.18 19.85 1.11
C VAL A 550 21.99 18.92 1.33
N LYS A 551 22.01 17.73 0.74
CA LYS A 551 20.95 16.72 0.92
C LYS A 551 20.92 16.17 2.34
N ALA A 552 22.07 15.97 2.98
CA ALA A 552 22.17 15.57 4.38
C ALA A 552 21.62 16.67 5.31
N ALA A 553 22.00 17.93 5.08
CA ALA A 553 21.52 19.08 5.82
C ALA A 553 20.00 19.27 5.69
N ARG A 554 19.45 19.17 4.47
CA ARG A 554 18.00 19.20 4.25
C ARG A 554 17.25 18.07 4.99
N ARG A 555 17.85 16.88 5.11
CA ARG A 555 17.26 15.77 5.89
C ARG A 555 17.28 16.08 7.39
N ALA A 556 18.38 16.64 7.89
CA ALA A 556 18.53 17.08 9.28
C ALA A 556 17.51 18.19 9.62
N ALA A 557 17.42 19.24 8.79
CA ALA A 557 16.46 20.32 8.93
C ALA A 557 15.00 19.81 9.00
N LYS A 558 14.63 18.87 8.12
CA LYS A 558 13.30 18.23 8.16
C LYS A 558 13.03 17.46 9.45
N ARG A 559 14.05 16.86 10.08
CA ARG A 559 13.91 16.17 11.36
C ARG A 559 13.70 17.18 12.49
N LEU A 560 14.50 18.24 12.54
CA LEU A 560 14.36 19.31 13.54
C LEU A 560 12.98 19.97 13.49
N ILE A 561 12.49 20.36 12.30
CA ILE A 561 11.15 20.95 12.13
C ILE A 561 10.03 19.97 12.58
N ARG A 562 10.25 18.66 12.42
CA ARG A 562 9.28 17.66 12.91
C ARG A 562 9.32 17.54 14.43
N HIS A 563 10.50 17.56 15.04
CA HIS A 563 10.66 17.56 16.50
C HIS A 563 10.02 18.82 17.09
N GLU A 564 10.33 20.00 16.56
CA GLU A 564 9.74 21.26 17.00
C GLU A 564 8.20 21.23 16.95
N LYS A 565 7.62 20.66 15.88
CA LYS A 565 6.16 20.49 15.79
C LYS A 565 5.59 19.49 16.80
N GLN A 566 6.33 18.45 17.13
CA GLN A 566 5.93 17.51 18.18
C GLN A 566 6.04 18.16 19.56
N ASP A 567 7.06 18.98 19.79
CA ASP A 567 7.26 19.72 21.02
C ASP A 567 6.20 20.79 21.23
N ARG A 568 5.87 21.60 20.21
CA ARG A 568 4.74 22.54 20.26
C ARG A 568 3.41 21.84 20.58
N LYS A 569 3.21 20.63 20.02
CA LYS A 569 2.04 19.82 20.35
C LYS A 569 2.05 19.32 21.81
N ARG A 570 3.22 19.01 22.36
CA ARG A 570 3.40 18.56 23.75
C ARG A 570 3.26 19.69 24.75
N SER A 571 3.79 20.88 24.43
CA SER A 571 3.71 22.04 25.31
C SER A 571 2.33 22.69 25.34
N GLY A 572 1.42 22.31 24.44
CA GLY A 572 0.08 22.89 24.35
C GLY A 572 0.07 24.35 23.86
N VAL A 573 1.24 24.91 23.52
CA VAL A 573 1.39 26.27 22.99
C VAL A 573 0.89 26.25 21.54
N LYS A 574 -0.30 26.83 21.32
CA LYS A 574 -0.96 26.91 20.01
C LYS A 574 -0.37 28.01 19.13
#